data_AF-A0A2P7R422-F1
#
_entry.id   AF-A0A2P7R422-F1
#
_cell.length_a   1.000
_cell.length_b   1.000
_cell.length_c   1.000
_cell.angle_alpha   90.00
_cell.angle_beta   90.00
_cell.angle_gamma   90.00
#
_symmetry.space_group_name_H-M   'P 1'
#
loop_
_entity.id
_entity.type
_entity.pdbx_description
1 polymer ?
#
loop_
_entity_poly.entity_id
_entity_poly.type
_entity_poly.pdbx_seq_one_letter_code
_entity_poly.pdbx_strand_id
1 'polypeptide(L)'
;MSKTSDSSRWVLWLGGGLALLLLAMIAGHFLMGGSQMWGDMPHGRTLSAQGQATYGEYCASCHGADLRGTPKGPPFIHKVYEPSHHGDEAFYRAAANGVRAHHWRFGDMPPVEGISRDEVSDIIGYVREQQRQNGIR
;
A
#
# COMPACT_ATOMS: atom_id res chain seq x y z
N MET A 1 9.45 25.76 69.42
CA MET A 1 10.43 25.05 68.57
C MET A 1 9.68 24.45 67.39
N SER A 2 9.72 25.12 66.23
CA SER A 2 9.05 24.68 65.00
C SER A 2 10.00 23.82 64.16
N LYS A 3 9.58 22.60 63.82
CA LYS A 3 10.30 21.68 62.92
C LYS A 3 9.51 21.62 61.62
N THR A 4 9.90 22.42 60.63
CA THR A 4 9.33 22.34 59.28
C THR A 4 10.44 22.44 58.25
N SER A 5 11.03 21.31 57.88
CA SER A 5 11.72 21.14 56.60
C SER A 5 12.13 19.69 56.46
N ASP A 6 11.34 18.89 55.75
CA ASP A 6 11.92 17.77 54.97
C ASP A 6 10.94 17.19 53.94
N SER A 7 9.64 17.44 54.04
CA SER A 7 8.65 16.92 53.07
C SER A 7 8.76 17.53 51.68
N SER A 8 9.18 18.81 51.57
CA SER A 8 9.28 19.52 50.29
C SER A 8 10.43 19.03 49.41
N ARG A 9 11.47 18.43 49.99
CA ARG A 9 12.64 17.96 49.24
C ARG A 9 12.33 16.69 48.46
N TRP A 10 11.60 15.74 49.06
CA TRP A 10 11.20 14.49 48.40
C TRP A 10 10.23 14.70 47.23
N VAL A 11 9.33 15.67 47.34
CA VAL A 11 8.39 16.03 46.26
C VAL A 11 9.13 16.58 45.03
N LEU A 12 10.22 17.34 45.25
CA LEU A 12 11.04 17.88 44.16
C LEU A 12 11.86 16.78 43.46
N TRP A 13 12.34 15.77 44.19
CA TRP A 13 13.06 14.63 43.59
C TRP A 13 12.14 13.70 42.80
N LEU A 14 10.94 13.39 43.32
CA LEU A 14 9.96 12.56 42.62
C LEU A 14 9.37 13.28 41.40
N GLY A 15 9.05 14.57 41.52
CA GLY A 15 8.56 15.39 40.41
C GLY A 15 9.60 15.62 39.32
N GLY A 16 10.85 15.90 39.71
CA GLY A 16 11.97 16.09 38.78
C GLY A 16 12.34 14.81 38.02
N GLY A 17 12.37 13.66 38.71
CA GLY A 17 12.64 12.36 38.08
C GLY A 17 11.57 11.94 37.07
N LEU A 18 10.29 12.17 37.40
CA LEU A 18 9.17 11.87 36.50
C LEU A 18 9.18 12.78 35.26
N ALA A 19 9.47 14.08 35.43
CA ALA A 19 9.59 15.02 34.32
C ALA A 19 10.75 14.67 33.37
N LEU A 20 11.91 14.26 33.91
CA LEU A 20 13.06 13.80 33.13
C LEU A 20 12.76 12.51 32.35
N LEU A 21 12.05 11.54 32.96
CA LEU A 21 11.63 10.32 32.28
C LEU A 21 10.64 10.59 31.14
N LEU A 22 9.65 11.47 31.36
CA LEU A 22 8.69 11.86 30.32
C LEU A 22 9.39 12.60 29.17
N LEU A 23 10.31 13.53 29.47
CA LEU A 23 11.11 14.21 28.46
C LEU A 23 11.98 13.24 27.67
N ALA A 24 12.59 12.25 28.31
CA ALA A 24 13.38 11.21 27.64
C ALA A 24 12.52 10.32 26.74
N MET A 25 11.29 9.95 27.15
CA MET A 25 10.37 9.16 26.31
C MET A 25 9.86 9.95 25.11
N ILE A 26 9.52 11.23 25.28
CA ILE A 26 9.11 12.12 24.19
C ILE A 26 10.28 12.34 23.22
N ALA A 27 11.48 12.66 23.73
CA ALA A 27 12.68 12.80 22.91
C ALA A 27 13.02 11.49 22.19
N GLY A 28 12.86 10.34 22.83
CA GLY A 28 13.02 9.02 22.21
C GLY A 28 12.07 8.79 21.02
N HIS A 29 10.80 9.23 21.13
CA HIS A 29 9.84 9.15 20.03
C HIS A 29 10.25 9.99 18.81
N PHE A 30 10.84 11.17 19.03
CA PHE A 30 11.29 12.05 17.95
C PHE A 30 12.68 11.69 17.41
N LEU A 31 13.58 11.13 18.23
CA LEU A 31 14.93 10.74 17.82
C LEU A 31 14.99 9.33 17.20
N MET A 32 14.06 8.43 17.54
CA MET A 32 13.96 7.07 16.97
C MET A 32 12.83 6.93 15.94
N GLY A 33 12.56 7.97 15.14
CA GLY A 33 11.74 7.82 13.92
C GLY A 33 10.27 7.41 14.15
N GLY A 34 9.61 7.95 15.19
CA GLY A 34 8.22 7.62 15.55
C GLY A 34 7.12 7.94 14.53
N SER A 35 7.46 8.32 13.29
CA SER A 35 6.53 8.49 12.17
C SER A 35 6.65 7.37 11.11
N GLN A 36 7.52 6.39 11.32
CA GLN A 36 7.90 5.42 10.29
C GLN A 36 7.26 4.04 10.49
N MET A 37 6.03 3.98 10.98
CA MET A 37 5.31 2.71 11.04
C MET A 37 4.46 2.44 9.78
N TRP A 38 4.00 3.48 9.06
CA TRP A 38 3.11 3.31 7.89
C TRP A 38 3.67 3.94 6.59
N GLY A 39 4.88 4.52 6.63
CA GLY A 39 5.47 5.27 5.50
C GLY A 39 6.28 4.44 4.49
N ASP A 40 6.81 3.28 4.91
CA ASP A 40 7.75 2.48 4.10
C ASP A 40 7.39 0.99 4.12
N MET A 41 6.16 0.64 3.73
CA MET A 41 6.00 -0.66 3.07
C MET A 41 6.80 -0.60 1.77
N PRO A 42 7.51 -1.67 1.34
CA PRO A 42 8.44 -1.63 0.20
C PRO A 42 7.81 -1.27 -1.15
N HIS A 43 6.52 -0.91 -1.18
CA HIS A 43 5.65 -0.75 -2.33
C HIS A 43 5.48 0.71 -2.80
N GLY A 44 6.19 1.68 -2.21
CA GLY A 44 5.83 3.10 -2.32
C GLY A 44 6.05 3.78 -3.67
N ARG A 45 7.10 3.45 -4.44
CA ARG A 45 7.37 4.02 -5.78
C ARG A 45 8.20 3.10 -6.68
N THR A 46 9.17 2.37 -6.12
CA THR A 46 10.05 1.49 -6.90
C THR A 46 9.34 0.24 -7.42
N LEU A 47 8.43 -0.35 -6.63
CA LEU A 47 7.57 -1.45 -7.11
C LEU A 47 6.57 -0.96 -8.17
N SER A 48 6.12 0.29 -8.09
CA SER A 48 5.23 0.86 -9.10
C SER A 48 5.90 1.04 -10.45
N ALA A 49 7.15 1.49 -10.49
CA ALA A 49 7.91 1.61 -11.74
C ALA A 49 8.20 0.23 -12.37
N GLN A 50 8.56 -0.77 -11.57
CA GLN A 50 8.74 -2.15 -12.04
C GLN A 50 7.40 -2.76 -12.51
N GLY A 51 6.35 -2.56 -11.74
CA GLY A 51 4.99 -2.99 -12.08
C GLY A 51 4.47 -2.35 -13.37
N GLN A 52 4.78 -1.08 -13.62
CA GLN A 52 4.45 -0.39 -14.86
C GLN A 52 5.15 -1.02 -16.07
N ALA A 53 6.46 -1.29 -15.97
CA ALA A 53 7.21 -1.91 -17.06
C ALA A 53 6.67 -3.32 -17.36
N THR A 54 6.48 -4.13 -16.31
CA THR A 54 5.95 -5.50 -16.40
C THR A 54 4.51 -5.51 -16.94
N TYR A 55 3.65 -4.58 -16.51
CA TYR A 55 2.32 -4.39 -17.06
C TYR A 55 2.36 -4.05 -18.57
N GLY A 56 3.31 -3.22 -18.97
CA GLY A 56 3.56 -2.88 -20.37
C GLY A 56 3.84 -4.10 -21.24
N GLU A 57 4.63 -5.04 -20.72
CA GLU A 57 5.01 -6.27 -21.39
C GLU A 57 3.85 -7.28 -21.50
N TYR A 58 3.19 -7.56 -20.37
CA TYR A 58 2.24 -8.68 -20.29
C TYR A 58 0.78 -8.30 -20.50
N CYS A 59 0.38 -7.04 -20.25
CA CYS A 59 -1.03 -6.68 -20.08
C CYS A 59 -1.51 -5.58 -21.03
N ALA A 60 -0.65 -4.62 -21.34
CA ALA A 60 -1.03 -3.37 -22.01
C ALA A 60 -1.60 -3.57 -23.43
N SER A 61 -1.23 -4.64 -24.14
CA SER A 61 -1.74 -4.93 -25.49
C SER A 61 -3.27 -5.13 -25.53
N CYS A 62 -3.87 -5.52 -24.41
CA CYS A 62 -5.31 -5.75 -24.28
C CYS A 62 -5.97 -4.73 -23.33
N HIS A 63 -5.34 -4.42 -22.20
CA HIS A 63 -5.91 -3.52 -21.18
C HIS A 63 -5.53 -2.04 -21.36
N GLY A 64 -4.71 -1.72 -22.37
CA GLY A 64 -4.28 -0.37 -22.69
C GLY A 64 -3.08 0.05 -21.83
N ALA A 65 -2.12 0.75 -22.43
CA ALA A 65 -0.93 1.24 -21.74
C ALA A 65 -1.25 2.27 -20.64
N ASP A 66 -2.41 2.92 -20.72
CA ASP A 66 -2.93 3.89 -19.74
C ASP A 66 -3.98 3.29 -18.78
N LEU A 67 -4.15 1.95 -18.81
CA LEU A 67 -5.13 1.20 -18.02
C LEU A 67 -6.59 1.54 -18.30
N ARG A 68 -6.88 2.27 -19.40
CA ARG A 68 -8.24 2.69 -19.78
C ARG A 68 -8.91 1.71 -20.75
N GLY A 69 -8.31 0.55 -20.96
CA GLY A 69 -8.85 -0.49 -21.82
C GLY A 69 -8.57 -0.23 -23.29
N THR A 70 -8.91 -1.21 -24.10
CA THR A 70 -8.90 -1.14 -25.57
C THR A 70 -10.14 -1.85 -26.10
N PRO A 71 -10.39 -1.87 -27.42
CA PRO A 71 -11.41 -2.76 -27.97
C PRO A 71 -11.19 -4.26 -27.68
N LYS A 72 -9.99 -4.66 -27.21
CA LYS A 72 -9.64 -6.06 -26.90
C LYS A 72 -9.82 -6.41 -25.41
N GLY A 73 -9.95 -5.44 -24.52
CA GLY A 73 -9.93 -5.71 -23.09
C GLY A 73 -10.39 -4.55 -22.21
N PRO A 74 -10.88 -4.85 -20.99
CA PRO A 74 -11.50 -3.86 -20.14
C PRO A 74 -10.49 -2.88 -19.49
N PRO A 75 -10.95 -1.69 -19.07
CA PRO A 75 -10.16 -0.77 -18.26
C PRO A 75 -9.92 -1.29 -16.84
N PHE A 76 -8.71 -1.13 -16.30
CA PHE A 76 -8.49 -1.27 -14.86
C PHE A 76 -8.81 0.01 -14.08
N ILE A 77 -8.87 1.17 -14.76
CA ILE A 77 -9.43 2.41 -14.20
C ILE A 77 -10.96 2.38 -14.33
N HIS A 78 -11.59 1.50 -13.54
CA HIS A 78 -13.03 1.39 -13.43
C HIS A 78 -13.43 0.85 -12.07
N LYS A 79 -14.56 1.32 -11.52
CA LYS A 79 -15.03 0.97 -10.17
C LYS A 79 -15.23 -0.53 -9.95
N VAL A 80 -15.59 -1.28 -11.01
CA VAL A 80 -15.73 -2.75 -10.93
C VAL A 80 -14.45 -3.43 -10.46
N TYR A 81 -13.28 -2.84 -10.70
CA TYR A 81 -11.99 -3.38 -10.30
C TYR A 81 -11.49 -2.79 -8.97
N GLU A 82 -12.32 -2.08 -8.22
CA GLU A 82 -11.94 -1.60 -6.89
C GLU A 82 -11.63 -2.78 -5.94
N PRO A 83 -10.70 -2.62 -4.98
CA PRO A 83 -10.24 -3.71 -4.11
C PRO A 83 -11.36 -4.47 -3.37
N SER A 84 -12.47 -3.80 -3.04
CA SER A 84 -13.61 -4.43 -2.35
C SER A 84 -14.45 -5.33 -3.27
N HIS A 85 -14.39 -5.13 -4.59
CA HIS A 85 -15.15 -5.91 -5.58
C HIS A 85 -14.26 -6.90 -6.35
N HIS A 86 -13.10 -6.46 -6.84
CA HIS A 86 -12.06 -7.35 -7.38
C HIS A 86 -10.77 -7.11 -6.61
N GLY A 87 -10.63 -7.79 -5.47
CA GLY A 87 -9.41 -7.77 -4.67
C GLY A 87 -8.20 -8.37 -5.40
N ASP A 88 -7.02 -8.24 -4.79
CA ASP A 88 -5.75 -8.60 -5.42
C ASP A 88 -5.66 -10.09 -5.82
N GLU A 89 -6.30 -10.98 -5.07
CA GLU A 89 -6.41 -12.40 -5.43
C GLU A 89 -7.16 -12.64 -6.74
N ALA A 90 -8.06 -11.75 -7.14
CA ALA A 90 -8.70 -11.84 -8.46
C ALA A 90 -7.67 -11.63 -9.59
N PHE A 91 -6.70 -10.74 -9.41
CA PHE A 91 -5.63 -10.50 -10.37
C PHE A 91 -4.67 -11.68 -10.46
N TYR A 92 -4.25 -12.26 -9.32
CA TYR A 92 -3.45 -13.49 -9.30
C TYR A 92 -4.13 -14.64 -10.03
N ARG A 93 -5.42 -14.88 -9.74
CA ARG A 93 -6.16 -15.95 -10.41
C ARG A 93 -6.37 -15.68 -11.90
N ALA A 94 -6.63 -14.43 -12.28
CA ALA A 94 -6.82 -14.04 -13.68
C ALA A 94 -5.54 -14.25 -14.49
N ALA A 95 -4.39 -13.82 -13.96
CA ALA A 95 -3.11 -14.03 -14.62
C ALA A 95 -2.79 -15.53 -14.76
N ALA A 96 -2.97 -16.30 -13.68
CA ALA A 96 -2.59 -17.72 -13.67
C ALA A 96 -3.53 -18.63 -14.49
N ASN A 97 -4.84 -18.34 -14.50
CA ASN A 97 -5.85 -19.26 -15.03
C ASN A 97 -6.73 -18.67 -16.14
N GLY A 98 -6.56 -17.39 -16.46
CA GLY A 98 -7.50 -16.67 -17.30
C GLY A 98 -8.83 -16.39 -16.61
N VAL A 99 -9.76 -15.78 -17.34
CA VAL A 99 -11.07 -15.35 -16.84
C VAL A 99 -12.13 -15.57 -17.91
N ARG A 100 -13.25 -16.19 -17.53
CA ARG A 100 -14.44 -16.22 -18.38
C ARG A 100 -15.13 -14.86 -18.38
N ALA A 101 -15.55 -14.38 -19.54
CA ALA A 101 -16.23 -13.10 -19.66
C ALA A 101 -17.50 -13.05 -18.78
N HIS A 102 -17.63 -12.01 -17.94
CA HIS A 102 -18.81 -11.84 -17.07
C HIS A 102 -19.23 -10.38 -16.85
N HIS A 103 -18.31 -9.41 -16.80
CA HIS A 103 -18.66 -7.99 -16.67
C HIS A 103 -18.72 -7.23 -17.99
N TRP A 104 -17.99 -7.71 -18.99
CA TRP A 104 -17.80 -7.04 -20.28
C TRP A 104 -17.95 -8.02 -21.42
N ARG A 105 -18.10 -7.49 -22.64
CA ARG A 105 -18.26 -8.27 -23.88
C ARG A 105 -16.97 -8.32 -24.71
N PHE A 106 -15.81 -8.47 -24.06
CA PHE A 106 -14.52 -8.61 -24.74
C PHE A 106 -14.18 -10.06 -25.10
N GLY A 107 -14.91 -11.03 -24.54
CA GLY A 107 -14.54 -12.44 -24.59
C GLY A 107 -13.71 -12.86 -23.38
N ASP A 108 -13.29 -14.12 -23.38
CA ASP A 108 -12.50 -14.69 -22.29
C ASP A 108 -11.08 -14.13 -22.31
N MET A 109 -10.53 -13.87 -21.13
CA MET A 109 -9.11 -13.56 -20.96
C MET A 109 -8.35 -14.89 -20.83
N PRO A 110 -7.35 -15.17 -21.69
CA PRO A 110 -6.51 -16.35 -21.53
C PRO A 110 -5.58 -16.22 -20.30
N PRO A 111 -5.05 -17.34 -19.77
CA PRO A 111 -3.91 -17.31 -18.86
C PRO A 111 -2.74 -16.55 -19.49
N VAL A 112 -1.97 -15.85 -18.65
CA VAL A 112 -0.77 -15.14 -19.07
C VAL A 112 0.42 -16.09 -18.93
N GLU A 113 0.96 -16.54 -20.06
CA GLU A 113 2.09 -17.46 -20.05
C GLU A 113 3.40 -16.78 -19.61
N GLY A 114 4.21 -17.49 -18.83
CA GLY A 114 5.55 -17.03 -18.44
C GLY A 114 5.60 -16.03 -17.29
N ILE A 115 4.46 -15.45 -16.88
CA ILE A 115 4.45 -14.48 -15.78
C ILE A 115 4.54 -15.15 -14.42
N SER A 116 5.43 -14.66 -13.58
CA SER A 116 5.60 -15.10 -12.19
C SER A 116 4.60 -14.43 -11.25
N ARG A 117 4.40 -15.03 -10.07
CA ARG A 117 3.53 -14.43 -9.05
C ARG A 117 4.06 -13.11 -8.52
N ASP A 118 5.38 -12.94 -8.44
CA ASP A 118 6.01 -11.70 -7.96
C ASP A 118 5.83 -10.57 -8.99
N GLU A 119 5.97 -10.85 -10.28
CA GLU A 119 5.64 -9.91 -11.36
C GLU A 119 4.16 -9.48 -11.31
N VAL A 120 3.25 -10.41 -11.06
CA VAL A 120 1.82 -10.08 -10.87
C VAL A 120 1.62 -9.20 -9.62
N SER A 121 2.38 -9.41 -8.55
CA SER A 121 2.34 -8.57 -7.35
C SER A 121 2.75 -7.13 -7.67
N ASP A 122 3.82 -6.96 -8.44
CA ASP A 122 4.29 -5.63 -8.87
C ASP A 122 3.25 -4.93 -9.77
N ILE A 123 2.66 -5.67 -10.72
CA ILE A 123 1.56 -5.17 -11.56
C ILE A 123 0.37 -4.71 -10.71
N ILE A 124 -0.03 -5.51 -9.71
CA ILE A 124 -1.13 -5.13 -8.80
C ILE A 124 -0.77 -3.82 -8.10
N GLY A 125 0.45 -3.70 -7.56
CA GLY A 125 0.94 -2.46 -6.94
C GLY A 125 0.77 -1.24 -7.85
N TYR A 126 1.20 -1.36 -9.11
CA TYR A 126 1.03 -0.32 -10.13
C TYR A 126 -0.45 -0.01 -10.42
N VAL A 127 -1.28 -1.02 -10.69
CA VAL A 127 -2.73 -0.84 -10.95
C VAL A 127 -3.42 -0.15 -9.78
N ARG A 128 -3.13 -0.55 -8.53
CA ARG A 128 -3.72 0.05 -7.33
C ARG A 128 -3.28 1.49 -7.14
N GLU A 129 -2.03 1.82 -7.44
CA GLU A 129 -1.59 3.21 -7.44
C GLU A 129 -2.38 4.05 -8.45
N GLN A 130 -2.49 3.57 -9.69
CA GLN A 130 -3.20 4.28 -10.74
C GLN A 130 -4.69 4.43 -10.43
N GLN A 131 -5.33 3.41 -9.85
CA GLN A 131 -6.69 3.49 -9.35
C GLN A 131 -6.86 4.59 -8.28
N ARG A 132 -5.97 4.65 -7.28
CA ARG A 132 -6.01 5.69 -6.25
C ARG A 132 -5.85 7.10 -6.84
N GLN A 133 -4.94 7.27 -7.80
CA GLN A 133 -4.74 8.54 -8.51
C GLN A 133 -5.99 8.96 -9.31
N ASN A 134 -6.82 8.00 -9.71
CA ASN A 134 -8.08 8.22 -10.41
C ASN A 134 -9.32 8.15 -9.48
N GLY A 135 -9.13 8.18 -8.15
CA GLY A 135 -10.22 8.24 -7.17
C GLY A 135 -10.93 6.91 -6.88
N ILE A 136 -10.38 5.78 -7.30
CA ILE A 136 -10.87 4.43 -7.02
C ILE A 136 -10.11 3.86 -5.82
N ARG A 137 -10.82 3.31 -4.82
CA ARG A 137 -10.25 2.88 -3.53
C ARG A 137 -10.77 1.54 -3.09
#